data_AF-A0A9D5UB44-F1
#
_entry.id   AF-A0A9D5UB44-F1
#
_cell.length_a   1.000
_cell.length_b   1.000
_cell.length_c   1.000
_cell.angle_alpha   90.00
_cell.angle_beta   90.00
_cell.angle_gamma   90.00
#
_symmetry.space_group_name_H-M   'P 1'
#
loop_
_entity.id
_entity.type
_entity.pdbx_description
1 polymer ?
#
loop_
_entity_poly.entity_id
_entity_poly.type
_entity_poly.pdbx_seq_one_letter_code
_entity_poly.pdbx_strand_id
1 'polypeptide(L)'
;MSKPPIAKKTRAELREEALRPSPSLGYDRDILAVHLIKCGSFALAEAQLRRAIWLNPFESLFKLHLAQCLQRLKRTPEARECLARVLARDPDNVPAQRLLARLDSLASSPE
;
A
#
# COMPACT_ATOMS: atom_id res chain seq x y z
N MET A 1 -9.46 -20.57 -12.76
CA MET A 1 -9.99 -19.22 -12.44
C MET A 1 -9.22 -18.20 -13.27
N SER A 2 -9.88 -17.52 -14.20
CA SER A 2 -9.23 -16.57 -15.12
C SER A 2 -8.87 -15.29 -14.37
N LYS A 3 -7.61 -14.85 -14.43
CA LYS A 3 -7.19 -13.57 -13.84
C LYS A 3 -8.02 -12.44 -14.48
N PRO A 4 -8.53 -11.45 -13.71
CA PRO A 4 -9.27 -10.35 -14.29
C PRO A 4 -8.39 -9.60 -15.31
N PRO A 5 -8.97 -9.11 -16.42
CA PRO A 5 -8.20 -8.37 -17.41
C PRO A 5 -7.62 -7.11 -16.74
N ILE A 6 -6.30 -6.98 -16.78
CA ILE A 6 -5.62 -5.76 -16.33
C ILE A 6 -6.13 -4.63 -17.23
N ALA A 7 -6.89 -3.68 -16.66
CA ALA A 7 -7.42 -2.56 -17.40
C ALA A 7 -6.28 -1.84 -18.13
N LYS A 8 -6.44 -1.63 -19.44
CA LYS A 8 -5.46 -0.89 -20.25
C LYS A 8 -5.45 0.56 -19.79
N LYS A 9 -4.28 1.08 -19.43
CA LYS A 9 -4.10 2.46 -18.95
C LYS A 9 -4.57 3.48 -19.99
N THR A 10 -5.20 4.54 -19.54
CA THR A 10 -5.59 5.67 -20.39
C THR A 10 -4.37 6.50 -20.81
N ARG A 11 -4.51 7.30 -21.86
CA ARG A 11 -3.46 8.24 -22.30
C ARG A 11 -3.07 9.23 -21.19
N ALA A 12 -4.02 9.62 -20.35
CA ALA A 12 -3.77 10.51 -19.21
C ALA A 12 -2.90 9.83 -18.15
N GLU A 13 -3.22 8.59 -17.78
CA GLU A 13 -2.43 7.79 -16.83
C GLU A 13 -1.00 7.55 -17.32
N LEU A 14 -0.84 7.25 -18.61
CA LEU A 14 0.49 7.09 -19.24
C LEU A 14 1.29 8.40 -19.20
N ARG A 15 0.63 9.54 -19.42
CA ARG A 15 1.29 10.85 -19.37
C ARG A 15 1.67 11.24 -17.95
N GLU A 16 0.79 11.03 -16.96
CA GLU A 16 1.13 11.26 -15.56
C GLU A 16 2.30 10.38 -15.11
N GLU A 17 2.33 9.12 -15.56
CA GLU A 17 3.43 8.21 -15.27
C GLU A 17 4.76 8.68 -15.87
N ALA A 18 4.75 9.18 -17.11
CA ALA A 18 5.92 9.76 -17.76
C ALA A 18 6.41 11.05 -17.09
N LEU A 19 5.53 11.78 -16.39
CA LEU A 19 5.87 13.03 -15.69
C LEU A 19 6.36 12.81 -14.24
N ARG A 20 6.38 11.57 -13.74
CA ARG A 20 6.93 11.26 -12.42
C ARG A 20 8.47 11.37 -12.46
N PRO A 21 9.11 12.06 -11.51
CA PRO A 21 10.55 12.36 -11.58
C PRO A 21 11.43 11.12 -11.73
N SER A 22 11.23 10.13 -10.85
CA SER A 22 11.84 8.81 -10.96
C SER A 22 11.07 7.82 -10.06
N PRO A 23 10.74 6.63 -10.54
CA PRO A 23 10.20 5.55 -9.70
C PRO A 23 11.16 5.14 -8.57
N SER A 24 12.47 5.31 -8.75
CA SER A 24 13.48 4.93 -7.75
C SER A 24 13.36 5.72 -6.45
N LEU A 25 12.97 7.00 -6.56
CA LEU A 25 12.71 7.87 -5.41
C LEU A 25 11.56 7.34 -4.53
N GLY A 26 10.71 6.48 -5.07
CA GLY A 26 9.68 5.80 -4.29
C GLY A 26 10.27 4.91 -3.19
N TYR A 27 11.38 4.23 -3.46
CA TYR A 27 12.05 3.39 -2.46
C TYR A 27 12.70 4.22 -1.36
N ASP A 28 13.29 5.38 -1.68
CA ASP A 28 13.83 6.28 -0.64
C ASP A 28 12.73 6.77 0.31
N ARG A 29 11.56 7.10 -0.26
CA ARG A 29 10.37 7.50 0.51
C ARG A 29 9.84 6.36 1.38
N ASP A 30 9.86 5.13 0.87
CA ASP A 30 9.44 3.94 1.60
C ASP A 30 10.38 3.64 2.78
N ILE A 31 11.70 3.70 2.58
CA ILE A 31 12.70 3.51 3.63
C ILE A 31 12.49 4.52 4.76
N LEU A 32 12.30 5.80 4.41
CA LEU A 32 11.99 6.85 5.38
C LEU A 32 10.68 6.55 6.12
N ALA A 33 9.64 6.11 5.41
CA ALA A 33 8.37 5.75 6.04
C ALA A 33 8.51 4.60 7.03
N VAL A 34 9.24 3.55 6.68
CA VAL A 34 9.51 2.41 7.57
C VAL A 34 10.25 2.86 8.82
N HIS A 35 11.20 3.78 8.70
CA HIS A 35 11.85 4.40 9.85
C HIS A 35 10.85 5.18 10.71
N LEU A 36 10.01 6.01 10.11
CA LEU A 36 8.97 6.78 10.82
C LEU A 36 7.95 5.90 11.54
N ILE A 37 7.57 4.75 10.95
CA ILE A 37 6.71 3.74 11.61
C ILE A 37 7.38 3.19 12.87
N LYS A 38 8.68 2.87 12.80
CA LYS A 38 9.45 2.40 13.97
C LYS A 38 9.50 3.47 15.07
N CYS A 39 9.57 4.74 14.70
CA CYS A 39 9.52 5.87 15.62
C CYS A 39 8.11 6.24 16.11
N GLY A 40 7.06 5.51 15.70
CA GLY A 40 5.67 5.82 16.07
C GLY A 40 5.08 7.06 15.37
N SER A 41 5.80 7.67 14.44
CA SER A 41 5.39 8.88 13.71
C SER A 41 4.50 8.53 12.50
N PHE A 42 3.34 7.92 12.77
CA PHE A 42 2.52 7.29 11.74
C PHE A 42 1.94 8.28 10.71
N ALA A 43 1.56 9.49 11.10
CA ALA A 43 1.04 10.49 10.16
C ALA A 43 2.09 10.92 9.14
N LEU A 44 3.35 11.09 9.58
CA LEU A 44 4.47 11.40 8.68
C LEU A 44 4.79 10.21 7.78
N ALA A 45 4.76 8.99 8.33
CA ALA A 45 4.97 7.78 7.54
C ALA A 45 3.92 7.63 6.42
N GLU A 46 2.64 7.86 6.72
CA GLU A 46 1.57 7.83 5.72
C GLU A 46 1.85 8.81 4.57
N ALA A 47 2.26 10.04 4.88
CA ALA A 47 2.58 11.05 3.87
C ALA A 47 3.71 10.58 2.93
N GLN A 48 4.76 9.96 3.49
CA GLN A 48 5.85 9.41 2.69
C GLN A 48 5.40 8.21 1.83
N LEU A 49 4.56 7.32 2.36
CA LEU A 49 4.05 6.16 1.64
C LEU A 49 3.11 6.54 0.51
N ARG A 50 2.23 7.53 0.73
CA ARG A 50 1.40 8.08 -0.35
C ARG A 50 2.26 8.71 -1.44
N ARG A 51 3.37 9.37 -1.08
CA ARG A 51 4.32 9.89 -2.06
C ARG A 51 5.06 8.76 -2.80
N ALA A 52 5.45 7.70 -2.11
CA ALA A 52 6.07 6.52 -2.71
C ALA A 52 5.14 5.87 -3.75
N ILE A 53 3.85 5.70 -3.40
CA ILE A 53 2.82 5.18 -4.31
C ILE A 53 2.61 6.13 -5.50
N TRP A 54 2.60 7.44 -5.28
CA TRP A 54 2.50 8.40 -6.39
C TRP A 54 3.72 8.32 -7.31
N LEU A 55 4.93 8.09 -6.79
CA LEU A 55 6.15 7.96 -7.59
C LEU A 55 6.22 6.64 -8.37
N ASN A 56 5.76 5.55 -7.76
CA ASN A 56 5.66 4.24 -8.40
C ASN A 56 4.40 3.50 -7.91
N PRO A 57 3.28 3.61 -8.64
CA PRO A 57 2.04 2.94 -8.24
C PRO A 57 2.05 1.44 -8.53
N PHE A 58 3.07 0.90 -9.20
CA PHE A 58 3.19 -0.53 -9.51
C PHE A 58 3.91 -1.31 -8.43
N GLU A 59 4.58 -0.64 -7.50
CA GLU A 59 5.19 -1.32 -6.37
C GLU A 59 4.09 -1.71 -5.36
N SER A 60 3.97 -3.01 -5.09
CA SER A 60 3.01 -3.56 -4.13
C SER A 60 3.50 -3.33 -2.70
N LEU A 61 4.82 -3.32 -2.49
CA LEU A 61 5.43 -3.14 -1.18
C LEU A 61 4.98 -1.83 -0.52
N PHE A 62 4.88 -0.73 -1.28
CA PHE A 62 4.47 0.57 -0.74
C PHE A 62 3.04 0.56 -0.21
N LYS A 63 2.13 -0.18 -0.89
CA LYS A 63 0.74 -0.33 -0.43
C LYS A 63 0.65 -1.24 0.79
N LEU A 64 1.49 -2.26 0.87
CA LEU A 64 1.60 -3.11 2.06
C LEU A 64 2.08 -2.31 3.27
N HIS A 65 3.13 -1.51 3.13
CA HIS A 65 3.60 -0.63 4.21
C HIS A 65 2.57 0.44 4.57
N LEU A 66 1.84 1.01 3.59
CA LEU A 66 0.72 1.91 3.85
C LEU A 66 -0.38 1.21 4.66
N ALA A 67 -0.76 -0.02 4.32
CA ALA A 67 -1.74 -0.78 5.09
C ALA A 67 -1.30 -1.02 6.55
N GLN A 68 -0.01 -1.33 6.77
CA GLN A 68 0.55 -1.47 8.11
C GLN A 68 0.50 -0.15 8.89
N CYS A 69 0.83 0.96 8.24
CA CYS A 69 0.75 2.29 8.83
C CYS A 69 -0.70 2.67 9.18
N LEU A 70 -1.64 2.44 8.27
CA LEU A 70 -3.07 2.71 8.46
C LEU A 70 -3.67 1.87 9.59
N GLN A 71 -3.23 0.61 9.75
CA GLN A 71 -3.59 -0.20 10.92
C GLN A 71 -3.17 0.49 12.23
N ARG A 72 -1.94 1.01 12.30
CA ARG A 72 -1.45 1.71 13.51
C ARG A 72 -2.23 2.99 13.80
N LEU A 73 -2.73 3.63 12.74
CA LEU A 73 -3.65 4.77 12.81
C LEU A 73 -5.12 4.39 13.08
N LYS A 74 -5.42 3.10 13.30
CA LYS A 74 -6.79 2.56 13.47
C LYS A 74 -7.72 2.81 12.27
N ARG A 75 -7.16 3.13 11.10
CA ARG A 75 -7.89 3.32 9.83
C ARG A 75 -8.04 1.99 9.09
N THR A 76 -8.68 1.04 9.77
CA THR A 76 -8.82 -0.36 9.31
C THR A 76 -9.49 -0.50 7.93
N PRO A 77 -10.56 0.25 7.59
CA PRO A 77 -11.18 0.13 6.26
C PRO A 77 -10.21 0.44 5.11
N GLU A 78 -9.42 1.51 5.23
CA GLU A 78 -8.44 1.89 4.20
C GLU A 78 -7.25 0.93 4.13
N ALA A 79 -6.85 0.37 5.28
CA ALA A 79 -5.81 -0.66 5.31
C ALA A 79 -6.24 -1.91 4.52
N ARG A 80 -7.51 -2.31 4.64
CA ARG A 80 -8.09 -3.44 3.88
C ARG A 80 -8.12 -3.17 2.39
N GLU A 81 -8.50 -1.97 1.98
CA GLU A 81 -8.49 -1.59 0.56
C GLU A 81 -7.07 -1.67 -0.04
N CYS A 82 -6.06 -1.20 0.71
CA CYS A 82 -4.67 -1.32 0.29
C CYS A 82 -4.24 -2.78 0.13
N LEU A 83 -4.60 -3.65 1.08
CA LEU A 83 -4.29 -5.08 1.03
C LEU A 83 -5.00 -5.80 -0.11
N ALA A 84 -6.26 -5.48 -0.37
CA ALA A 84 -7.00 -6.02 -1.49
C ALA A 84 -6.30 -5.71 -2.82
N ARG A 85 -5.77 -4.49 -2.97
CA ARG A 85 -4.98 -4.10 -4.16
C ARG A 85 -3.64 -4.83 -4.26
N VAL A 86 -2.98 -5.12 -3.14
CA VAL A 86 -1.76 -5.94 -3.13
C VAL A 86 -2.08 -7.36 -3.58
N LEU A 87 -3.09 -7.99 -2.98
CA LEU A 87 -3.48 -9.38 -3.25
C LEU A 87 -4.09 -9.57 -4.65
N ALA A 88 -4.74 -8.55 -5.21
CA ALA A 88 -5.23 -8.60 -6.58
C ALA A 88 -4.09 -8.74 -7.62
N ARG A 89 -2.90 -8.21 -7.30
CA ARG A 89 -1.72 -8.30 -8.15
C ARG A 89 -0.84 -9.50 -7.83
N ASP A 90 -0.67 -9.77 -6.54
CA ASP A 90 0.14 -10.85 -6.00
C ASP A 90 -0.69 -11.63 -4.96
N PRO A 91 -1.49 -12.61 -5.41
CA PRO A 91 -2.34 -13.39 -4.51
C PRO A 91 -1.55 -14.15 -3.44
N ASP A 92 -0.29 -14.51 -3.71
CA ASP A 92 0.58 -15.30 -2.83
C ASP A 92 1.41 -14.42 -1.87
N ASN A 93 1.08 -13.13 -1.77
CA ASN A 93 1.75 -12.20 -0.87
C ASN A 93 1.46 -12.52 0.60
N VAL A 94 2.27 -13.41 1.17
CA VAL A 94 2.12 -13.90 2.55
C VAL A 94 2.04 -12.76 3.58
N PRO A 95 2.86 -11.69 3.52
CA PRO A 95 2.72 -10.56 4.43
C PRO A 95 1.35 -9.86 4.36
N ALA A 96 0.80 -9.65 3.16
CA ALA A 96 -0.51 -9.06 2.98
C ALA A 96 -1.63 -9.96 3.50
N GLN A 97 -1.59 -11.27 3.21
CA GLN A 97 -2.57 -12.24 3.72
C GLN A 97 -2.59 -12.25 5.25
N ARG A 98 -1.41 -12.32 5.89
CA ARG A 98 -1.28 -12.29 7.36
C ARG A 98 -1.82 -11.01 7.97
N LEU A 99 -1.53 -9.86 7.34
CA LEU A 99 -2.05 -8.58 7.83
C LEU A 99 -3.57 -8.56 7.74
N LEU A 100 -4.14 -8.96 6.60
CA LEU A 100 -5.59 -8.95 6.38
C LEU A 100 -6.30 -9.87 7.39
N ALA A 101 -5.83 -11.11 7.55
CA ALA A 101 -6.38 -12.06 8.50
C ALA A 101 -6.39 -11.51 9.94
N ARG A 102 -5.33 -10.82 10.36
CA ARG A 102 -5.27 -10.14 11.66
C ARG A 102 -6.28 -9.00 11.79
N LEU A 103 -6.52 -8.23 10.72
CA LEU A 103 -7.54 -7.18 10.72
C LEU A 103 -8.96 -7.78 10.81
N ASP A 104 -9.19 -8.94 10.21
CA ASP A 104 -10.45 -9.68 10.26
C ASP A 104 -10.72 -10.28 11.62
N SER A 105 -9.72 -10.91 12.25
CA SER A 105 -9.89 -11.49 13.58
C SER A 105 -10.24 -10.44 14.64
N LEU A 106 -9.67 -9.24 14.54
CA LEU A 106 -9.94 -8.13 15.46
C LEU A 106 -11.34 -7.54 15.29
N ALA A 107 -11.93 -7.62 14.10
CA ALA A 107 -13.28 -7.13 13.84
C ALA A 107 -14.37 -8.12 14.33
N SER A 108 -14.03 -9.41 14.38
CA SER A 108 -14.94 -10.48 14.80
C SER A 108 -14.90 -10.78 16.31
N SER A 109 -14.15 -10.00 17.10
CA SER A 109 -14.23 -10.01 18.55
C SER A 109 -15.14 -8.87 19.01
N PRO A 110 -16.45 -9.11 19.21
CA PRO A 110 -17.27 -8.13 19.91
C PRO A 110 -16.78 -8.05 21.36
N GLU A 111 -16.56 -6.83 21.85
CA GLU A 111 -16.50 -6.57 23.30
C GLU A 111 -17.84 -6.93 23.96
#